data_AF-A0A957YL23-F1
#
_entry.id   AF-A0A957YL23-F1
#
_cell.length_a   1.000
_cell.length_b   1.000
_cell.length_c   1.000
_cell.angle_alpha   90.00
_cell.angle_beta   90.00
_cell.angle_gamma   90.00
#
_symmetry.space_group_name_H-M   'P 1'
#
loop_
_entity.id
_entity.type
_entity.pdbx_description
1 polymer ?
#
loop_
_entity_poly.entity_id
_entity_poly.type
_entity_poly.pdbx_seq_one_letter_code
_entity_poly.pdbx_strand_id
1 'polypeptide(L)'
;DLVVRTPQEFRDKLLVDVRTGHEVKAVDLDQRHLEVRDHGHGRTIRVGFDELLVATGASPIRPPLPGIDHESVRGVQTLGDAAALLDDAAAMECRRVVVVGSGYIGLEMAEAFLTRGAQVTVVEAAEQPMRTLDPDMGALVADSLAATGAELRLGTAVEGFEPGMVHTSAGSIPADLVVLGIGVAPNTALAGEAGVPLGAKGAIRVTPR
;
A
#
# COMPACT_ATOMS: atom_id res chain seq x y z
N ASP A 1 14.69 10.93 10.03
CA ASP A 1 14.88 10.90 8.57
C ASP A 1 14.95 9.43 8.15
N LEU A 2 14.05 8.98 7.26
CA LEU A 2 13.96 7.59 6.78
C LEU A 2 14.60 7.43 5.38
N VAL A 3 15.11 8.50 4.79
CA VAL A 3 15.81 8.46 3.51
C VAL A 3 17.24 7.95 3.74
N VAL A 4 17.53 6.73 3.25
CA VAL A 4 18.85 6.09 3.46
C VAL A 4 19.94 6.71 2.59
N ARG A 5 19.58 7.20 1.39
CA ARG A 5 20.49 7.84 0.43
C ARG A 5 19.78 8.94 -0.35
N THR A 6 20.47 10.06 -0.56
CA THR A 6 19.97 11.14 -1.43
C THR A 6 20.35 10.90 -2.91
N PRO A 7 19.65 11.52 -3.88
CA PRO A 7 20.09 11.51 -5.29
C PRO A 7 21.52 12.01 -5.48
N GLN A 8 21.97 12.97 -4.66
CA GLN A 8 23.34 13.48 -4.70
C GLN A 8 24.34 12.39 -4.28
N GLU A 9 24.05 11.64 -3.22
CA GLU A 9 24.91 10.53 -2.81
C GLU A 9 24.98 9.40 -3.83
N PHE A 10 23.88 9.10 -4.52
CA PHE A 10 23.88 8.13 -5.62
C PHE A 10 24.79 8.59 -6.77
N ARG A 11 24.76 9.87 -7.14
CA ARG A 11 25.66 10.42 -8.15
C ARG A 11 27.11 10.37 -7.71
N ASP A 12 27.42 10.90 -6.53
CA ASP A 12 28.80 11.10 -6.08
C ASP A 12 29.50 9.78 -5.73
N LYS A 13 28.77 8.79 -5.19
CA LYS A 13 29.36 7.53 -4.71
C LYS A 13 29.16 6.35 -5.66
N LEU A 14 28.09 6.35 -6.45
CA LEU A 14 27.70 5.20 -7.28
C LEU A 14 27.59 5.53 -8.78
N LEU A 15 27.80 6.80 -9.17
CA LEU A 15 27.66 7.27 -10.55
C LEU A 15 26.28 6.98 -11.17
N VAL A 16 25.24 6.99 -10.33
CA VAL A 16 23.84 6.78 -10.76
C VAL A 16 23.10 8.11 -10.78
N ASP A 17 22.54 8.49 -11.94
CA ASP A 17 21.67 9.64 -12.09
C ASP A 17 20.24 9.32 -11.60
N VAL A 18 19.95 9.64 -10.34
CA VAL A 18 18.62 9.48 -9.76
C VAL A 18 17.78 10.73 -10.02
N ARG A 19 16.63 10.53 -10.67
CA ARG A 19 15.66 11.60 -10.99
C ARG A 19 14.35 11.38 -10.22
N THR A 20 14.25 11.97 -9.03
CA THR A 20 12.97 12.04 -8.30
C THR A 20 12.01 13.01 -8.98
N GLY A 21 10.70 12.86 -8.75
CA GLY A 21 9.67 13.68 -9.42
C GLY A 21 9.57 13.44 -10.93
N HIS A 22 10.18 12.36 -11.42
CA HIS A 22 10.08 11.90 -12.81
C HIS A 22 9.30 10.59 -12.84
N GLU A 23 8.22 10.56 -13.60
CA GLU A 23 7.34 9.39 -13.72
C GLU A 23 7.36 8.88 -15.16
N VAL A 24 7.74 7.62 -15.37
CA VAL A 24 7.63 6.99 -16.69
C VAL A 24 6.15 6.78 -16.99
N LYS A 25 5.68 7.30 -18.13
CA LYS A 25 4.29 7.20 -18.59
C LYS A 25 4.10 6.19 -19.72
N ALA A 26 5.13 5.93 -20.51
CA ALA A 26 5.10 4.93 -21.57
C ALA A 26 6.51 4.37 -21.84
N VAL A 27 6.54 3.14 -22.35
CA VAL A 27 7.76 2.44 -22.78
C VAL A 27 7.58 2.01 -24.23
N ASP A 28 8.46 2.50 -25.10
CA ASP A 28 8.56 2.08 -26.50
C ASP A 28 9.75 1.12 -26.63
N LEU A 29 9.47 -0.18 -26.74
CA LEU A 29 10.50 -1.22 -26.85
C LEU A 29 11.15 -1.26 -28.23
N ASP A 30 10.44 -0.87 -29.29
CA ASP A 30 10.93 -0.90 -30.67
C ASP A 30 11.95 0.22 -30.89
N GLN A 31 11.62 1.43 -30.44
CA GLN A 31 12.51 2.60 -30.50
C GLN A 31 13.50 2.64 -29.33
N ARG A 32 13.28 1.84 -28.28
CA ARG A 32 14.03 1.84 -27.02
C ARG A 32 14.04 3.21 -26.32
N HIS A 33 12.86 3.79 -26.16
CA HIS A 33 12.69 5.09 -25.49
C HIS A 33 11.59 5.05 -24.45
N LEU A 34 11.77 5.84 -23.39
CA LEU A 34 10.77 6.10 -22.36
C LEU A 34 10.15 7.48 -22.60
N GLU A 35 8.85 7.60 -22.40
CA GLU A 35 8.20 8.90 -22.18
C GLU A 35 8.11 9.17 -20.68
N VAL A 36 8.73 10.26 -20.23
CA VAL A 36 8.88 10.58 -18.80
C VAL A 36 8.26 11.93 -18.52
N ARG A 37 7.31 11.96 -17.58
CA ARG A 37 6.73 13.18 -17.03
C ARG A 37 7.66 13.75 -15.96
N ASP A 38 8.24 14.92 -16.21
CA ASP A 38 9.00 15.73 -15.25
C ASP A 38 8.02 16.66 -14.53
N HIS A 39 7.60 16.25 -13.33
CA HIS A 39 6.59 16.97 -12.55
C HIS A 39 7.10 18.33 -12.06
N GLY A 40 8.41 18.47 -11.82
CA GLY A 40 9.00 19.72 -11.35
C GLY A 40 8.97 20.83 -12.39
N HIS A 41 9.08 20.49 -13.67
CA HIS A 41 9.06 21.46 -14.78
C HIS A 41 7.77 21.43 -15.61
N GLY A 42 6.83 20.54 -15.27
CA GLY A 42 5.55 20.44 -15.97
C GLY A 42 5.66 20.00 -17.43
N ARG A 43 6.70 19.24 -17.81
CA ARG A 43 6.98 18.82 -19.19
C ARG A 43 7.11 17.30 -19.34
N THR A 44 7.04 16.81 -20.58
CA THR A 44 7.35 15.42 -20.93
C THR A 44 8.67 15.38 -21.70
N ILE A 45 9.56 14.47 -21.33
CA ILE A 45 10.85 14.25 -21.99
C ILE A 45 10.95 12.82 -22.51
N ARG A 46 11.80 12.60 -23.53
CA ARG A 46 12.14 11.26 -24.01
C ARG A 46 13.52 10.87 -23.52
N VAL A 47 13.64 9.63 -23.01
CA VAL A 47 14.90 9.07 -22.52
C VAL A 47 15.16 7.74 -23.23
N GLY A 48 16.24 7.66 -24.00
CA GLY A 48 16.65 6.41 -24.64
C GLY A 48 17.27 5.43 -23.65
N PHE A 49 17.21 4.14 -23.95
CA PHE A 49 17.84 3.09 -23.16
C PHE A 49 18.44 1.98 -24.03
N ASP A 50 19.53 1.36 -23.55
CA ASP A 50 20.06 0.11 -24.12
C ASP A 50 19.44 -1.11 -23.43
N GLU A 51 19.35 -1.04 -22.10
CA GLU A 51 18.70 -2.02 -21.22
C GLU A 51 17.72 -1.31 -20.29
N LEU A 52 16.61 -1.97 -19.97
CA LEU A 52 15.56 -1.45 -19.10
C LEU A 52 15.28 -2.41 -17.94
N LEU A 53 15.49 -1.94 -16.71
CA LEU A 53 15.06 -2.62 -15.49
C LEU A 53 13.73 -2.04 -15.01
N VAL A 54 12.69 -2.87 -14.96
CA VAL A 54 11.39 -2.48 -14.40
C VAL A 54 11.31 -2.93 -12.94
N ALA A 55 11.35 -1.97 -12.03
CA ALA A 55 11.26 -2.17 -10.59
C ALA A 55 10.15 -1.31 -9.95
N THR A 56 8.98 -1.27 -10.59
CA THR A 56 7.84 -0.42 -10.21
C THR A 56 7.07 -0.88 -8.96
N GLY A 57 7.46 -2.02 -8.40
CA GLY A 57 6.90 -2.53 -7.15
C GLY A 57 5.42 -2.93 -7.26
N ALA A 58 4.67 -2.66 -6.19
CA ALA A 58 3.25 -2.95 -6.06
C ALA A 58 2.56 -1.82 -5.29
N SER A 59 1.23 -1.73 -5.39
CA SER A 59 0.42 -0.76 -4.67
C SER A 59 -0.61 -1.46 -3.76
N PRO A 60 -1.02 -0.87 -2.63
CA PRO A 60 -2.08 -1.42 -1.79
C PRO A 60 -3.35 -1.70 -2.58
N ILE A 61 -3.97 -2.84 -2.36
CA ILE A 61 -5.22 -3.20 -3.04
C ILE A 61 -6.33 -2.29 -2.53
N ARG A 62 -7.06 -1.69 -3.46
CA ARG A 62 -8.32 -0.96 -3.22
C ARG A 62 -9.47 -1.79 -3.79
N PRO A 63 -10.32 -2.43 -2.96
CA PRO A 63 -11.43 -3.23 -3.45
C PRO A 63 -12.52 -2.32 -4.06
N PRO A 64 -13.28 -2.77 -5.06
CA PRO A 64 -14.31 -1.98 -5.72
C PRO A 64 -15.57 -1.87 -4.84
N LEU A 65 -15.43 -1.24 -3.68
CA LEU A 65 -16.50 -1.02 -2.71
C LEU A 65 -16.96 0.44 -2.75
N PRO A 66 -18.25 0.72 -2.46
CA PRO A 66 -18.74 2.09 -2.30
C PRO A 66 -17.89 2.88 -1.30
N GLY A 67 -17.50 4.10 -1.68
CA GLY A 67 -16.72 5.01 -0.83
C GLY A 67 -15.24 4.67 -0.68
N ILE A 68 -14.70 3.70 -1.44
CA ILE A 68 -13.27 3.32 -1.34
C ILE A 68 -12.30 4.50 -1.58
N ASP A 69 -12.70 5.47 -2.42
CA ASP A 69 -11.88 6.64 -2.76
C ASP A 69 -12.08 7.83 -1.81
N HIS A 70 -12.81 7.63 -0.71
CA HIS A 70 -12.92 8.63 0.34
C HIS A 70 -11.55 8.93 0.96
N GLU A 71 -11.31 10.19 1.35
CA GLU A 71 -10.01 10.67 1.84
C GLU A 71 -9.54 9.97 3.13
N SER A 72 -10.48 9.54 3.97
CA SER A 72 -10.18 8.78 5.19
C SER A 72 -9.78 7.33 4.92
N VAL A 73 -9.86 6.83 3.68
CA VAL A 73 -9.47 5.46 3.31
C VAL A 73 -8.09 5.47 2.68
N ARG A 74 -7.12 4.93 3.40
CA ARG A 74 -5.69 5.02 3.07
C ARG A 74 -5.08 3.64 2.91
N GLY A 75 -4.17 3.50 1.96
CA GLY A 75 -3.21 2.39 1.91
C GLY A 75 -1.84 2.89 2.33
N VAL A 76 -0.93 1.98 2.69
CA VAL A 76 0.45 2.33 3.05
C VAL A 76 1.44 1.48 2.25
N GLN A 77 2.36 2.14 1.55
CA GLN A 77 3.42 1.46 0.77
C GLN A 77 4.71 2.28 0.69
N THR A 78 4.58 3.60 0.68
CA THR A 78 5.70 4.55 0.53
C THR A 78 5.89 5.38 1.80
N LEU A 79 7.05 6.04 1.92
CA LEU A 79 7.28 7.02 2.97
C LEU A 79 6.29 8.20 2.90
N GLY A 80 5.83 8.54 1.70
CA GLY A 80 4.79 9.57 1.51
C GLY A 80 3.45 9.13 2.08
N ASP A 81 3.06 7.87 1.88
CA ASP A 81 1.84 7.33 2.47
C ASP A 81 1.91 7.33 3.99
N ALA A 82 3.06 6.91 4.56
CA ALA A 82 3.27 6.91 6.00
C ALA A 82 3.25 8.33 6.58
N ALA A 83 3.88 9.31 5.93
CA ALA A 83 3.83 10.70 6.35
C ALA A 83 2.40 11.23 6.36
N ALA A 84 1.65 11.01 5.28
CA ALA A 84 0.28 11.47 5.20
C ALA A 84 -0.67 10.75 6.17
N LEU A 85 -0.44 9.48 6.48
CA LEU A 85 -1.15 8.78 7.57
C LEU A 85 -0.85 9.39 8.94
N LEU A 86 0.40 9.79 9.19
CA LEU A 86 0.78 10.45 10.44
C LEU A 86 0.16 11.85 10.53
N ASP A 87 0.12 12.59 9.43
CA ASP A 87 -0.54 13.89 9.35
C ASP A 87 -2.03 13.76 9.61
N ASP A 88 -2.72 12.80 8.98
CA ASP A 88 -4.13 12.49 9.23
C ASP A 88 -4.38 12.13 10.70
N ALA A 89 -3.52 11.29 11.27
CA ALA A 89 -3.60 10.87 12.67
C ALA A 89 -3.39 12.03 13.65
N ALA A 90 -2.60 13.03 13.28
CA ALA A 90 -2.31 14.21 14.09
C ALA A 90 -3.32 15.35 13.91
N ALA A 91 -3.86 15.51 12.69
CA ALA A 91 -4.76 16.60 12.31
C ALA A 91 -6.20 16.33 12.73
N MET A 92 -6.63 15.07 12.70
CA MET A 92 -7.87 14.65 13.30
C MET A 92 -7.59 14.39 14.79
N GLU A 93 -8.53 14.68 15.70
CA GLU A 93 -8.55 14.01 17.01
C GLU A 93 -8.87 12.51 16.78
N CYS A 94 -8.05 11.82 15.97
CA CYS A 94 -8.32 10.54 15.38
C CYS A 94 -8.29 9.51 16.50
N ARG A 95 -9.48 9.25 17.06
CA ARG A 95 -9.65 8.35 18.18
C ARG A 95 -9.99 6.96 17.69
N ARG A 96 -10.56 6.80 16.50
CA ARG A 96 -11.09 5.51 16.00
C ARG A 96 -10.48 5.18 14.65
N VAL A 97 -9.63 4.17 14.63
CA VAL A 97 -8.97 3.68 13.42
C VAL A 97 -9.49 2.28 13.10
N VAL A 98 -10.00 2.09 11.89
CA VAL A 98 -10.33 0.76 11.39
C VAL A 98 -9.23 0.27 10.47
N VAL A 99 -8.63 -0.86 10.81
CA VAL A 99 -7.69 -1.56 9.93
C VAL A 99 -8.43 -2.68 9.22
N VAL A 100 -8.41 -2.68 7.90
CA VAL A 100 -9.06 -3.72 7.08
C VAL A 100 -8.01 -4.71 6.62
N GLY A 101 -8.15 -5.97 7.03
CA GLY A 101 -7.20 -7.05 6.81
C GLY A 101 -6.23 -7.22 7.97
N SER A 102 -5.94 -8.46 8.29
CA SER A 102 -5.10 -8.88 9.43
C SER A 102 -3.88 -9.71 8.98
N GLY A 103 -3.37 -9.43 7.79
CA GLY A 103 -2.02 -9.80 7.38
C GLY A 103 -0.98 -8.93 8.08
N TYR A 104 0.31 -9.19 7.83
CA TYR A 104 1.40 -8.51 8.54
C TYR A 104 1.32 -6.97 8.47
N ILE A 105 0.98 -6.40 7.30
CA ILE A 105 0.81 -4.94 7.16
C ILE A 105 -0.31 -4.44 8.07
N GLY A 106 -1.47 -5.09 8.04
CA GLY A 106 -2.60 -4.71 8.89
C GLY A 106 -2.26 -4.78 10.37
N LEU A 107 -1.56 -5.84 10.80
CA LEU A 107 -1.14 -6.00 12.19
C LEU A 107 -0.15 -4.92 12.63
N GLU A 108 0.88 -4.61 11.82
CA GLU A 108 1.81 -3.54 12.16
C GLU A 108 1.14 -2.17 12.18
N MET A 109 0.18 -1.91 11.29
CA MET A 109 -0.59 -0.67 11.34
C MET A 109 -1.47 -0.61 12.59
N ALA A 110 -2.12 -1.71 12.97
CA ALA A 110 -2.89 -1.77 14.20
C ALA A 110 -2.03 -1.44 15.42
N GLU A 111 -0.86 -2.07 15.56
CA GLU A 111 0.09 -1.79 16.64
C GLU A 111 0.61 -0.34 16.61
N ALA A 112 0.91 0.20 15.42
CA ALA A 112 1.40 1.56 15.27
C ALA A 112 0.38 2.61 15.73
N PHE A 113 -0.92 2.39 15.46
CA PHE A 113 -1.99 3.27 15.90
C PHE A 113 -2.35 3.08 17.38
N LEU A 114 -2.34 1.85 17.90
CA LEU A 114 -2.49 1.57 19.34
C LEU A 114 -1.42 2.28 20.16
N THR A 115 -0.16 2.20 19.72
CA THR A 115 0.98 2.84 20.39
C THR A 115 0.84 4.37 20.45
N ARG A 116 0.05 4.95 19.54
CA ARG A 116 -0.27 6.39 19.48
C ARG A 116 -1.55 6.75 20.25
N GLY A 117 -2.18 5.79 20.93
CA GLY A 117 -3.36 6.01 21.77
C GLY A 117 -4.68 6.00 21.01
N ALA A 118 -4.72 5.53 19.76
CA ALA A 118 -5.97 5.36 19.03
C ALA A 118 -6.73 4.10 19.53
N GLN A 119 -8.06 4.14 19.45
CA GLN A 119 -8.91 2.96 19.52
C GLN A 119 -8.87 2.29 18.16
N VAL A 120 -8.40 1.04 18.14
CA VAL A 120 -8.20 0.30 16.89
C VAL A 120 -9.16 -0.87 16.83
N THR A 121 -9.89 -0.96 15.72
CA THR A 121 -10.66 -2.14 15.35
C THR A 121 -10.04 -2.75 14.10
N VAL A 122 -9.60 -4.00 14.18
CA VAL A 122 -9.10 -4.79 13.04
C VAL A 122 -10.23 -5.64 12.50
N VAL A 123 -10.56 -5.49 11.23
CA VAL A 123 -11.63 -6.22 10.54
C VAL A 123 -11.02 -7.17 9.52
N GLU A 124 -11.33 -8.45 9.63
CA GLU A 124 -10.84 -9.49 8.75
C GLU A 124 -11.99 -10.37 8.26
N ALA A 125 -12.05 -10.60 6.95
CA ALA A 125 -13.09 -11.43 6.34
C ALA A 125 -12.87 -12.92 6.58
N ALA A 126 -11.62 -13.35 6.82
CA ALA A 126 -11.29 -14.71 7.21
C ALA A 126 -11.58 -14.97 8.70
N GLU A 127 -11.66 -16.26 9.05
CA GLU A 127 -11.85 -16.74 10.43
C GLU A 127 -10.56 -16.70 11.27
N GLN A 128 -9.42 -16.28 10.69
CA GLN A 128 -8.15 -16.17 11.42
C GLN A 128 -7.29 -15.02 10.89
N PRO A 129 -6.48 -14.38 11.75
CA PRO A 129 -5.41 -13.50 11.30
C PRO A 129 -4.26 -14.30 10.68
N MET A 130 -3.37 -13.59 9.96
CA MET A 130 -2.17 -14.16 9.37
C MET A 130 -2.43 -15.49 8.65
N ARG A 131 -3.31 -15.47 7.64
CA ARG A 131 -3.74 -16.64 6.82
C ARG A 131 -2.61 -17.47 6.18
N THR A 132 -1.37 -17.04 6.31
CA THR A 132 -0.16 -17.76 5.91
C THR A 132 0.34 -18.73 6.98
N LEU A 133 -0.20 -18.65 8.20
CA LEU A 133 0.09 -19.52 9.33
C LEU A 133 -0.99 -20.58 9.48
N ASP A 134 -0.60 -21.71 10.08
CA ASP A 134 -1.54 -22.73 10.49
C ASP A 134 -2.49 -22.21 11.59
N PRO A 135 -3.70 -22.78 11.75
CA PRO A 135 -4.74 -22.24 12.63
C PRO A 135 -4.33 -22.11 14.10
N ASP A 136 -3.52 -23.04 14.62
CA ASP A 136 -3.02 -23.00 16.00
C ASP A 136 -2.09 -21.80 16.23
N MET A 137 -1.23 -21.50 15.26
CA MET A 137 -0.38 -20.31 15.27
C MET A 137 -1.18 -19.02 15.06
N GLY A 138 -2.19 -19.05 14.19
CA GLY A 138 -3.11 -17.94 13.99
C GLY A 138 -3.89 -17.57 15.25
N ALA A 139 -4.28 -18.55 16.06
CA ALA A 139 -4.94 -18.33 17.35
C ALA A 139 -4.04 -17.57 18.33
N LEU A 140 -2.74 -17.91 18.39
CA LEU A 140 -1.77 -17.17 19.22
C LEU A 140 -1.64 -15.70 18.80
N VAL A 141 -1.72 -15.42 17.49
CA VAL A 141 -1.71 -14.04 16.98
C VAL A 141 -2.99 -13.30 17.38
N ALA A 142 -4.15 -13.96 17.28
CA ALA A 142 -5.43 -13.37 17.68
C ALA A 142 -5.44 -13.03 19.18
N ASP A 143 -4.97 -13.95 20.03
CA ASP A 143 -4.85 -13.74 21.47
C ASP A 143 -3.90 -12.58 21.80
N SER A 144 -2.76 -12.52 21.11
CA SER A 144 -1.79 -11.44 21.28
C SER A 144 -2.38 -10.08 20.88
N LEU A 145 -3.13 -10.00 19.78
CA LEU A 145 -3.75 -8.76 19.33
C LEU A 145 -4.87 -8.30 20.26
N ALA A 146 -5.67 -9.24 20.79
CA ALA A 146 -6.67 -8.89 21.81
C ALA A 146 -6.00 -8.36 23.09
N ALA A 147 -4.85 -8.93 23.48
CA ALA A 147 -4.08 -8.49 24.65
C ALA A 147 -3.46 -7.09 24.50
N THR A 148 -3.25 -6.58 23.28
CA THR A 148 -2.77 -5.20 23.04
C THR A 148 -3.87 -4.15 23.12
N GLY A 149 -5.14 -4.57 23.27
CA GLY A 149 -6.29 -3.68 23.39
C GLY A 149 -6.96 -3.33 22.06
N ALA A 150 -6.53 -3.93 20.95
CA ALA A 150 -7.28 -3.85 19.69
C ALA A 150 -8.55 -4.71 19.76
N GLU A 151 -9.64 -4.20 19.19
CA GLU A 151 -10.81 -5.00 18.91
C GLU A 151 -10.56 -5.80 17.61
N LEU A 152 -10.67 -7.12 17.66
CA LEU A 152 -10.52 -7.98 16.50
C LEU A 152 -11.88 -8.54 16.06
N ARG A 153 -12.26 -8.29 14.80
CA ARG A 153 -13.48 -8.81 14.16
C ARG A 153 -13.12 -9.74 13.01
N LEU A 154 -13.08 -11.04 13.31
CA LEU A 154 -12.90 -12.11 12.32
C LEU A 154 -14.24 -12.47 11.65
N GLY A 155 -14.19 -13.15 10.51
CA GLY A 155 -15.39 -13.55 9.74
C GLY A 155 -16.25 -12.36 9.30
N THR A 156 -15.68 -11.16 9.28
CA THR A 156 -16.41 -9.89 9.06
C THR A 156 -15.90 -9.22 7.80
N ALA A 157 -16.75 -9.15 6.77
CA ALA A 157 -16.39 -8.53 5.50
C ALA A 157 -16.74 -7.04 5.52
N VAL A 158 -15.85 -6.19 4.99
CA VAL A 158 -16.16 -4.78 4.73
C VAL A 158 -16.97 -4.67 3.43
N GLU A 159 -18.04 -3.88 3.47
CA GLU A 159 -19.01 -3.72 2.39
C GLU A 159 -19.01 -2.31 1.80
N GLY A 160 -18.44 -1.32 2.51
CA GLY A 160 -18.35 0.05 2.03
C GLY A 160 -17.85 1.02 3.09
N PHE A 161 -17.64 2.26 2.66
CA PHE A 161 -17.10 3.34 3.48
C PHE A 161 -17.93 4.60 3.31
N GLU A 162 -18.12 5.35 4.39
CA GLU A 162 -18.68 6.70 4.38
C GLU A 162 -17.91 7.57 5.38
N PRO A 163 -18.03 8.92 5.34
CA PRO A 163 -17.35 9.77 6.30
C PRO A 163 -17.71 9.39 7.74
N GLY A 164 -16.70 9.01 8.54
CA GLY A 164 -16.89 8.65 9.94
C GLY A 164 -17.35 7.20 10.21
N MET A 165 -17.48 6.34 9.19
CA MET A 165 -18.05 5.00 9.35
C MET A 165 -17.56 3.98 8.30
N VAL A 166 -17.39 2.74 8.72
CA VAL A 166 -17.15 1.57 7.85
C VAL A 166 -18.35 0.64 7.93
N HIS A 167 -18.92 0.25 6.79
CA HIS A 167 -19.99 -0.73 6.73
C HIS A 167 -19.41 -2.13 6.62
N THR A 168 -19.92 -3.07 7.42
CA THR A 168 -19.49 -4.47 7.40
C THR A 168 -20.70 -5.40 7.40
N SER A 169 -20.48 -6.66 7.05
CA SER A 169 -21.47 -7.73 7.10
C SER A 169 -22.04 -8.00 8.50
N ALA A 170 -21.38 -7.51 9.55
CA ALA A 170 -21.81 -7.62 10.94
C ALA A 170 -22.25 -6.29 11.56
N GLY A 171 -22.54 -5.28 10.73
CA GLY A 171 -22.96 -3.95 11.13
C GLY A 171 -21.88 -2.88 10.97
N SER A 172 -22.25 -1.62 11.12
CA SER A 172 -21.34 -0.49 10.90
C SER A 172 -20.43 -0.23 12.09
N ILE A 173 -19.20 0.24 11.81
CA ILE A 173 -18.15 0.56 12.78
C ILE A 173 -17.78 2.04 12.61
N PRO A 174 -17.92 2.88 13.64
CA PRO A 174 -17.48 4.27 13.56
C PRO A 174 -15.96 4.36 13.36
N ALA A 175 -15.52 5.12 12.37
CA ALA A 175 -14.11 5.19 11.98
C ALA A 175 -13.75 6.59 11.47
N ASP A 176 -12.76 7.21 12.10
CA ASP A 176 -12.22 8.50 11.67
C ASP A 176 -11.17 8.31 10.56
N LEU A 177 -10.45 7.18 10.61
CA LEU A 177 -9.45 6.77 9.63
C LEU A 177 -9.59 5.28 9.34
N VAL A 178 -9.39 4.91 8.07
CA VAL A 178 -9.40 3.52 7.60
C VAL A 178 -8.07 3.20 6.93
N VAL A 179 -7.44 2.10 7.35
CA VAL A 179 -6.16 1.65 6.80
C VAL A 179 -6.33 0.29 6.12
N LEU A 180 -5.98 0.21 4.83
CA LEU A 180 -6.08 -0.99 4.03
C LEU A 180 -4.81 -1.85 4.18
N GLY A 181 -4.96 -2.99 4.86
CA GLY A 181 -3.95 -4.04 5.06
C GLY A 181 -4.28 -5.35 4.33
N ILE A 182 -5.06 -5.30 3.23
CA ILE A 182 -5.59 -6.47 2.51
C ILE A 182 -4.66 -7.02 1.40
N GLY A 183 -3.40 -6.60 1.39
CA GLY A 183 -2.40 -7.01 0.40
C GLY A 183 -2.16 -5.97 -0.70
N VAL A 184 -1.36 -6.36 -1.70
CA VAL A 184 -0.85 -5.47 -2.74
C VAL A 184 -1.06 -6.06 -4.14
N ALA A 185 -1.22 -5.19 -5.14
CA ALA A 185 -1.29 -5.53 -6.55
C ALA A 185 -0.02 -5.05 -7.27
N PRO A 186 0.63 -5.89 -8.10
CA PRO A 186 1.80 -5.49 -8.88
C PRO A 186 1.55 -4.28 -9.79
N ASN A 187 2.49 -3.32 -9.83
CA ASN A 187 2.40 -2.12 -10.68
C ASN A 187 2.91 -2.44 -12.10
N THR A 188 2.11 -3.16 -12.89
CA THR A 188 2.57 -3.75 -14.17
C THR A 188 1.98 -3.14 -15.43
N ALA A 189 1.13 -2.12 -15.31
CA ALA A 189 0.51 -1.44 -16.45
C ALA A 189 1.52 -1.01 -17.52
N LEU A 190 2.59 -0.29 -17.12
CA LEU A 190 3.64 0.16 -18.05
C LEU A 190 4.28 -1.00 -18.83
N ALA A 191 4.57 -2.11 -18.15
CA ALA A 191 5.20 -3.26 -18.79
C ALA A 191 4.21 -3.97 -19.72
N GLY A 192 2.97 -4.17 -19.27
CA GLY A 192 1.93 -4.83 -20.06
C GLY A 192 1.55 -4.02 -21.32
N GLU A 193 1.39 -2.71 -21.20
CA GLU A 193 1.11 -1.80 -22.32
C GLU A 193 2.25 -1.78 -23.35
N ALA A 194 3.49 -1.94 -22.88
CA ALA A 194 4.67 -2.07 -23.73
C ALA A 194 4.80 -3.46 -24.39
N GLY A 195 3.88 -4.38 -24.14
CA GLY A 195 3.90 -5.74 -24.69
C GLY A 195 4.75 -6.75 -23.91
N VAL A 196 5.22 -6.42 -22.70
CA VAL A 196 5.92 -7.37 -21.84
C VAL A 196 4.92 -8.39 -21.27
N PRO A 197 5.16 -9.71 -21.43
CA PRO A 197 4.24 -10.72 -20.93
C PRO A 197 4.03 -10.63 -19.41
N LEU A 198 2.77 -10.69 -19.00
CA LEU A 198 2.37 -10.81 -17.60
C LEU A 198 2.08 -12.28 -17.26
N GLY A 199 2.28 -12.63 -15.99
CA GLY A 199 2.12 -13.96 -15.44
C GLY A 199 1.06 -14.02 -14.34
N ALA A 200 1.29 -14.92 -13.38
CA ALA A 200 0.37 -15.13 -12.26
C ALA A 200 0.04 -13.82 -11.53
N LYS A 201 -1.24 -13.59 -11.27
CA LYS A 201 -1.77 -12.40 -10.57
C LYS A 201 -1.32 -11.06 -11.19
N GLY A 202 -1.05 -11.04 -12.50
CA GLY A 202 -0.68 -9.81 -13.23
C GLY A 202 0.76 -9.35 -13.01
N ALA A 203 1.60 -10.14 -12.34
CA ALA A 203 3.02 -9.84 -12.18
C ALA A 203 3.78 -9.93 -13.52
N ILE A 204 4.89 -9.19 -13.68
CA ILE A 204 5.74 -9.30 -14.87
C ILE A 204 6.32 -10.72 -14.94
N ARG A 205 6.18 -11.39 -16.08
CA ARG A 205 6.78 -12.71 -16.29
C ARG A 205 8.27 -12.54 -16.54
N VAL A 206 9.08 -13.24 -15.75
CA VAL A 206 10.54 -13.31 -15.91
C VAL A 206 10.97 -14.74 -16.22
N THR A 207 12.07 -14.89 -16.96
CA THR A 207 12.74 -16.18 -17.16
C THR A 207 13.80 -16.39 -16.07
N PRO A 208 14.11 -17.65 -15.72
CA PRO A 208 15.34 -17.94 -14.97
C PRO A 208 16.56 -17.39 -15.72
N ARG A 209 17.61 -17.07 -14.97
CA ARG A 209 18.95 -16.86 -15.55
C ARG A 209 19.54 -18.18 -16.01
#